data_AF-A0A3C0AIR7-F1
#
_entry.id   AF-A0A3C0AIR7-F1
#
_cell.length_a   1.000
_cell.length_b   1.000
_cell.length_c   1.000
_cell.angle_alpha   90.00
_cell.angle_beta   90.00
_cell.angle_gamma   90.00
#
_symmetry.space_group_name_H-M   'P 1'
#
loop_
_entity.id
_entity.type
_entity.pdbx_description
1 polymer ?
#
loop_
_entity_poly.entity_id
_entity_poly.type
_entity_poly.pdbx_seq_one_letter_code
_entity_poly.pdbx_strand_id
1 'polypeptide(L)'
;MRFQSEYISTHLEQSNRGVLTAWSVVAAFTTYFCMYAFRKPFTVAQYEDLVFWGVGYKVILLFAQVSGYALSKLIGIKVISEMTPHRRAAMILTLIAIAHLALLPYAIAPYWLKPLFLFCNGLPLGMVFGCVFAFLEGRRVTEAMAAGLCASFIMASGTV
;
A
#
# COMPACT_ATOMS: atom_id res chain seq x y z
N MET A 1 0.64 -0.03 -25.19
CA MET A 1 1.32 -1.24 -24.67
C MET A 1 2.03 -1.91 -25.85
N ARG A 2 3.35 -1.82 -25.96
CA ARG A 2 4.14 -2.71 -26.84
C ARG A 2 4.95 -3.58 -25.91
N PHE A 3 4.50 -4.80 -25.69
CA PHE A 3 5.24 -5.80 -24.94
C PHE A 3 6.46 -6.19 -25.78
N GLN A 4 7.65 -6.31 -25.16
CA GLN A 4 8.90 -6.64 -25.84
C GLN A 4 9.01 -8.12 -26.26
N SER A 5 8.00 -8.94 -25.97
CA SER A 5 7.96 -10.36 -26.33
C SER A 5 6.70 -10.65 -27.15
N GLU A 6 6.89 -11.01 -28.41
CA GLU A 6 5.80 -11.40 -29.33
C GLU A 6 4.96 -12.56 -28.75
N TYR A 7 5.62 -13.56 -28.15
CA TYR A 7 4.96 -14.74 -27.57
C TYR A 7 3.94 -14.42 -26.46
N ILE A 8 4.30 -13.51 -25.54
CA ILE A 8 3.42 -13.14 -24.42
C ILE A 8 2.23 -12.31 -24.91
N SER A 9 2.44 -11.51 -25.95
CA SER A 9 1.40 -10.67 -26.56
C SER A 9 0.35 -11.52 -27.25
N THR A 10 0.77 -12.52 -28.04
CA THR A 10 -0.13 -13.38 -28.81
C THR A 10 -0.98 -14.29 -27.91
N HIS A 11 -0.42 -14.80 -26.80
CA HIS A 11 -1.19 -15.60 -25.83
C HIS A 11 -2.15 -14.77 -24.95
N LEU A 12 -1.81 -13.51 -24.65
CA LEU A 12 -2.72 -12.61 -23.94
C LEU A 12 -3.86 -12.08 -24.83
N GLU A 13 -3.61 -11.90 -26.13
CA GLU A 13 -4.66 -11.55 -27.10
C GLU A 13 -5.67 -12.68 -27.35
N GLN A 14 -5.24 -13.94 -27.23
CA GLN A 14 -6.11 -15.12 -27.32
C GLN A 14 -6.92 -15.41 -26.04
N SER A 15 -6.60 -14.78 -24.92
CA SER A 15 -7.27 -15.01 -23.63
C SER A 15 -8.56 -14.18 -23.49
N ASN A 16 -9.61 -14.78 -22.91
CA ASN A 16 -10.87 -14.09 -22.66
C ASN A 16 -10.63 -12.83 -21.79
N ARG A 17 -10.95 -11.66 -22.34
CA ARG A 17 -10.75 -10.34 -21.70
C ARG A 17 -11.39 -10.24 -20.32
N GLY A 18 -12.50 -10.97 -20.09
CA GLY A 18 -13.16 -11.05 -18.79
C GLY A 18 -12.31 -11.76 -17.72
N VAL A 19 -11.65 -12.86 -18.09
CA VAL A 19 -10.77 -13.62 -17.19
C VAL A 19 -9.56 -12.80 -16.79
N LEU A 20 -8.94 -12.10 -17.74
CA LEU A 20 -7.79 -11.23 -17.46
C LEU A 20 -8.16 -10.06 -16.53
N THR A 21 -9.37 -9.51 -16.68
CA THR A 21 -9.90 -8.46 -15.81
C THR A 21 -10.13 -8.99 -14.40
N ALA A 22 -10.84 -10.11 -14.26
CA ALA A 22 -11.10 -10.73 -12.95
C ALA A 22 -9.80 -11.06 -12.23
N TRP A 23 -8.82 -11.63 -12.95
CA TRP A 23 -7.51 -11.94 -12.40
C TRP A 23 -6.76 -10.69 -11.91
N SER A 24 -6.82 -9.59 -12.67
CA SER A 24 -6.19 -8.32 -12.27
C SER A 24 -6.83 -7.72 -11.02
N VAL A 25 -8.16 -7.83 -10.87
CA VAL A 25 -8.88 -7.39 -9.66
C VAL A 25 -8.46 -8.21 -8.46
N VAL A 26 -8.45 -9.54 -8.59
CA VAL A 26 -8.02 -10.45 -7.51
C VAL A 26 -6.57 -10.17 -7.11
N ALA A 27 -5.66 -10.04 -8.08
CA ALA A 27 -4.25 -9.75 -7.80
C ALA A 27 -4.07 -8.41 -7.08
N ALA A 28 -4.76 -7.35 -7.52
CA ALA A 28 -4.71 -6.04 -6.87
C ALA A 28 -5.33 -6.07 -5.46
N PHE A 29 -6.47 -6.74 -5.32
CA PHE A 29 -7.14 -6.95 -4.04
C PHE A 29 -6.22 -7.67 -3.05
N THR A 30 -5.67 -8.83 -3.43
CA THR A 30 -4.80 -9.64 -2.57
C THR A 30 -3.53 -8.89 -2.20
N THR A 31 -2.89 -8.23 -3.17
CA THR A 31 -1.67 -7.44 -2.91
C THR A 31 -1.93 -6.36 -1.87
N TYR A 32 -3.03 -5.63 -2.00
CA TYR A 32 -3.37 -4.56 -1.07
C TYR A 32 -3.84 -5.10 0.28
N PHE A 33 -4.63 -6.17 0.29
CA PHE A 33 -5.08 -6.86 1.50
C PHE A 33 -3.89 -7.33 2.35
N CYS A 34 -2.92 -8.01 1.74
CA CYS A 34 -1.70 -8.45 2.43
C CYS A 34 -0.89 -7.28 2.99
N MET A 35 -0.76 -6.20 2.22
CA MET A 35 -0.07 -5.00 2.67
C MET A 35 -0.78 -4.34 3.87
N TYR A 36 -2.12 -4.40 3.92
CA TYR A 36 -2.90 -3.71 4.96
C TYR A 36 -2.56 -4.17 6.38
N ALA A 37 -2.09 -5.42 6.55
CA ALA A 37 -1.64 -5.95 7.84
C ALA A 37 -0.51 -5.12 8.47
N PHE A 38 0.36 -4.49 7.66
CA PHE A 38 1.45 -3.65 8.16
C PHE A 38 0.97 -2.30 8.72
N ARG A 39 -0.31 -1.96 8.57
CA ARG A 39 -0.91 -0.75 9.14
C ARG A 39 -1.28 -0.92 10.61
N LYS A 40 -1.75 -2.09 11.05
CA LYS A 40 -2.27 -2.35 12.41
C LYS A 40 -1.28 -2.77 13.54
N PRO A 41 0.06 -2.86 13.39
CA PRO A 41 0.94 -3.30 14.49
C PRO A 41 0.83 -2.48 15.78
N PHE A 42 0.54 -1.18 15.67
CA PHE A 42 0.43 -0.29 16.84
C PHE A 42 -0.92 -0.34 17.54
N THR A 43 -1.97 -0.90 16.91
CA THR A 43 -3.30 -0.99 17.53
C THR A 43 -3.40 -2.11 18.56
N VAL A 44 -2.54 -3.13 18.46
CA VAL A 44 -2.43 -4.27 19.38
C VAL A 44 -1.67 -3.90 20.66
N ALA A 45 -0.77 -2.93 20.59
CA ALA A 45 -0.03 -2.45 21.75
C ALA A 45 -0.94 -1.61 22.66
N GLN A 46 -1.10 -2.08 23.91
CA GLN A 46 -1.83 -1.37 24.95
C GLN A 46 -0.95 -0.22 25.48
N TYR A 47 -1.20 0.99 24.98
CA TYR A 47 -0.62 2.23 25.50
C TYR A 47 -1.60 2.95 26.43
N GLU A 48 -2.45 2.18 27.15
CA GLU A 48 -3.65 2.68 27.84
C GLU A 48 -3.36 3.79 28.86
N ASP A 49 -2.19 3.79 29.49
CA ASP A 49 -1.81 4.79 30.50
C ASP A 49 -0.68 5.76 30.06
N LEU A 50 -0.22 5.66 28.81
CA LEU A 50 0.86 6.51 28.30
C LEU A 50 0.29 7.80 27.71
N VAL A 51 0.42 8.88 28.47
CA VAL A 51 0.08 10.24 28.04
C VAL A 51 1.37 11.02 27.79
N PHE A 52 1.49 11.59 26.60
CA PHE A 52 2.60 12.45 26.22
C PHE A 52 2.04 13.81 25.80
N TRP A 53 2.47 14.88 26.46
CA TRP A 53 1.97 16.25 26.20
C TRP A 53 0.45 16.40 26.35
N GLY A 54 -0.16 15.67 27.30
CA GLY A 54 -1.62 15.69 27.51
C GLY A 54 -2.43 14.93 26.46
N VAL A 55 -1.77 14.29 25.48
CA VAL A 55 -2.40 13.49 24.42
C VAL A 55 -2.05 12.03 24.63
N GLY A 56 -3.04 11.14 24.44
CA GLY A 56 -2.81 9.70 24.49
C GLY A 56 -1.75 9.29 23.47
N TYR A 57 -0.75 8.54 23.88
CA TYR A 57 0.39 8.19 23.05
C TYR A 57 -0.01 7.43 21.77
N LYS A 58 -1.07 6.62 21.84
CA LYS A 58 -1.69 5.95 20.67
C LYS A 58 -2.16 6.94 19.61
N VAL A 59 -2.67 8.10 20.01
CA VAL A 59 -3.12 9.17 19.11
C VAL A 59 -1.92 9.79 18.40
N ILE A 60 -0.81 10.05 19.11
CA ILE A 60 0.43 10.57 18.54
C ILE A 60 0.99 9.61 17.47
N LEU A 61 1.01 8.31 17.77
CA LEU A 61 1.42 7.28 16.83
C LEU A 61 0.54 7.24 15.57
N LEU A 62 -0.78 7.38 15.74
CA LEU A 62 -1.72 7.45 14.62
C LEU A 62 -1.47 8.70 13.77
N PHE A 63 -1.27 9.86 14.38
CA PHE A 63 -0.92 11.09 13.65
C PHE A 63 0.40 10.97 12.90
N ALA A 64 1.43 10.38 13.51
CA ALA A 64 2.71 10.15 12.85
C ALA A 64 2.57 9.25 11.61
N GLN A 65 1.81 8.17 11.69
CA GLN A 65 1.58 7.33 10.53
C GLN A 65 0.73 8.02 9.45
N VAL A 66 -0.38 8.67 9.84
CA VAL A 66 -1.28 9.38 8.90
C VAL A 66 -0.59 10.54 8.19
N SER A 67 0.27 11.29 8.88
CA SER A 67 1.09 12.34 8.26
C SER A 67 2.09 11.77 7.25
N GLY A 68 2.71 10.62 7.53
CA GLY A 68 3.52 9.89 6.55
C GLY A 68 2.71 9.49 5.31
N TYR A 69 1.49 9.01 5.50
CA TYR A 69 0.55 8.71 4.40
C TYR A 69 0.17 9.95 3.60
N ALA A 70 -0.06 11.09 4.26
CA ALA A 70 -0.39 12.34 3.61
C ALA A 70 0.77 12.84 2.75
N LEU A 71 2.01 12.83 3.29
CA LEU A 71 3.21 13.21 2.54
C LEU A 71 3.44 12.28 1.36
N SER A 72 3.17 10.99 1.54
CA SER A 72 3.24 9.98 0.49
C SER A 72 2.33 10.29 -0.71
N LYS A 73 1.16 10.91 -0.50
CA LYS A 73 0.31 11.35 -1.63
C LYS A 73 0.99 12.42 -2.47
N LEU A 74 1.70 13.37 -1.84
CA LEU A 74 2.42 14.43 -2.55
C LEU A 74 3.61 13.86 -3.34
N ILE A 75 4.42 13.02 -2.70
CA ILE A 75 5.55 12.34 -3.35
C ILE A 75 5.05 11.41 -4.47
N GLY A 76 3.93 10.73 -4.22
CA GLY A 76 3.30 9.78 -5.13
C GLY A 76 2.86 10.42 -6.44
N ILE A 77 2.38 11.68 -6.44
CA ILE A 77 2.02 12.39 -7.68
C ILE A 77 3.20 12.38 -8.65
N LYS A 78 4.42 12.69 -8.17
CA LYS A 78 5.62 12.69 -9.01
C LYS A 78 6.12 11.27 -9.30
N VAL A 79 6.34 10.47 -8.26
CA VAL A 79 6.98 9.15 -8.40
C VAL A 79 6.13 8.21 -9.26
N ILE A 80 4.81 8.20 -9.08
CA ILE A 80 3.92 7.27 -9.81
C ILE A 80 3.68 7.75 -11.25
N SER A 81 3.56 9.06 -11.49
CA SER A 81 3.36 9.59 -12.85
C SER A 81 4.59 9.40 -13.74
N GLU A 82 5.80 9.46 -13.17
CA GLU A 82 7.06 9.22 -13.88
C GLU A 82 7.45 7.71 -13.94
N MET A 83 6.66 6.83 -13.32
CA MET A 83 7.00 5.41 -13.19
C MET A 83 6.73 4.62 -14.47
N THR A 84 7.79 4.03 -15.04
CA THR A 84 7.66 3.13 -16.19
C THR A 84 6.96 1.82 -15.80
N PRO A 85 6.14 1.21 -16.69
CA PRO A 85 5.37 -0.01 -16.38
C PRO A 85 6.22 -1.17 -15.85
N HIS A 86 7.45 -1.33 -16.34
CA HIS A 86 8.34 -2.42 -15.94
C HIS A 86 8.84 -2.31 -14.49
N ARG A 87 8.92 -1.09 -13.93
CA ARG A 87 9.41 -0.85 -12.57
C ARG A 87 8.33 -0.99 -11.50
N ARG A 88 7.05 -1.01 -11.88
CA ARG A 88 5.93 -0.93 -10.95
C ARG A 88 5.90 -2.08 -9.93
N ALA A 89 6.16 -3.31 -10.38
CA ALA A 89 6.17 -4.48 -9.50
C ALA A 89 7.34 -4.41 -8.50
N ALA A 90 8.54 -4.07 -8.98
CA ALA A 90 9.71 -3.87 -8.13
C ALA A 90 9.48 -2.75 -7.10
N MET A 91 8.83 -1.65 -7.50
CA MET A 91 8.48 -0.56 -6.60
C MET A 91 7.53 -1.01 -5.48
N ILE A 92 6.48 -1.77 -5.78
CA ILE A 92 5.57 -2.30 -4.74
C ILE A 92 6.35 -3.16 -3.74
N LEU A 93 7.19 -4.07 -4.23
CA LEU A 93 7.99 -4.95 -3.37
C LEU A 93 8.96 -4.16 -2.49
N THR A 94 9.66 -3.18 -3.05
CA THR A 94 10.58 -2.30 -2.31
C THR A 94 9.83 -1.48 -1.26
N LEU A 95 8.66 -0.92 -1.60
CA LEU A 95 7.85 -0.16 -0.65
C LEU A 95 7.37 -1.05 0.51
N ILE A 96 6.89 -2.27 0.22
CA ILE A 96 6.49 -3.22 1.26
C ILE A 96 7.69 -3.63 2.12
N ALA A 97 8.86 -3.87 1.51
CA ALA A 97 10.08 -4.19 2.25
C ALA A 97 10.51 -3.04 3.17
N ILE A 98 10.49 -1.79 2.69
CA ILE A 98 10.81 -0.60 3.52
C ILE A 98 9.79 -0.46 4.65
N ALA A 99 8.49 -0.64 4.36
CA ALA A 99 7.44 -0.60 5.36
C ALA A 99 7.67 -1.65 6.47
N HIS A 100 8.05 -2.87 6.09
CA HIS A 100 8.33 -3.95 7.02
C HIS A 100 9.61 -3.68 7.83
N LEU A 101 10.68 -3.23 7.17
CA LEU A 101 11.93 -2.86 7.81
C LEU A 101 11.78 -1.68 8.77
N ALA A 102 10.82 -0.78 8.55
CA ALA A 102 10.50 0.30 9.49
C ALA A 102 9.80 -0.19 10.77
N LEU A 103 9.13 -1.36 10.72
CA LEU A 103 8.46 -1.95 11.89
C LEU A 103 9.40 -2.73 12.80
N LEU A 104 10.50 -3.28 12.28
CA LEU A 104 11.53 -3.95 13.08
C LEU A 104 12.14 -3.04 14.17
N PRO A 105 12.67 -1.84 13.85
CA PRO A 105 13.17 -0.93 14.85
C PRO A 105 12.05 -0.35 15.72
N TYR A 106 10.81 -0.20 15.20
CA TYR A 106 9.67 0.19 16.02
C TYR A 106 9.44 -0.76 17.21
N ALA A 107 9.64 -2.07 17.02
CA ALA A 107 9.45 -3.06 18.07
C ALA A 107 10.41 -2.85 19.25
N ILE A 108 11.67 -2.52 18.98
CA ILE A 108 12.74 -2.37 19.99
C ILE A 108 12.98 -0.91 20.42
N ALA A 109 12.49 0.06 19.65
CA ALA A 109 12.77 1.47 19.89
C ALA A 109 12.14 2.01 21.18
N PRO A 110 12.78 2.99 21.83
CA PRO A 110 12.20 3.70 22.97
C PRO A 110 11.00 4.56 22.54
N TYR A 111 10.14 4.90 23.50
CA TYR A 111 8.87 5.59 23.25
C TYR A 111 9.00 6.91 22.46
N TRP A 112 10.08 7.66 22.62
CA TRP A 112 10.26 8.92 21.90
C TRP A 112 10.59 8.73 20.40
N LEU A 113 11.15 7.57 20.00
CA LEU A 113 11.51 7.27 18.60
C LEU A 113 10.43 6.53 17.82
N LYS A 114 9.55 5.78 18.50
CA LYS A 114 8.48 5.01 17.86
C LYS A 114 7.60 5.83 16.87
N PRO A 115 7.22 7.09 17.14
CA PRO A 115 6.48 7.91 16.16
C PRO A 115 7.23 8.10 14.84
N LEU A 116 8.55 8.29 14.89
CA LEU A 116 9.38 8.46 13.69
C LEU A 116 9.37 7.17 12.84
N PHE A 117 9.51 6.00 13.47
CA PHE A 117 9.45 4.73 12.75
C PHE A 117 8.08 4.47 12.13
N LEU A 118 6.98 4.86 12.80
CA LEU A 118 5.65 4.79 12.21
C LEU A 118 5.43 5.79 11.08
N PHE A 119 6.03 6.98 11.14
CA PHE A 119 6.03 7.91 10.02
C PHE A 119 6.75 7.32 8.80
N CYS A 120 7.95 6.75 9.02
CA CYS A 120 8.72 6.06 7.98
C CYS A 120 8.01 4.82 7.43
N ASN A 121 7.19 4.13 8.23
CA ASN A 121 6.30 3.06 7.78
C ASN A 121 5.10 3.61 6.99
N GLY A 122 4.51 4.72 7.43
CA GLY A 122 3.34 5.30 6.78
C GLY A 122 3.60 5.81 5.36
N LEU A 123 4.80 6.35 5.13
CA LEU A 123 5.25 6.81 3.80
C LEU A 123 5.10 5.76 2.69
N PRO A 124 5.79 4.60 2.77
CA PRO A 124 5.69 3.56 1.76
C PRO A 124 4.28 2.97 1.69
N LEU A 125 3.58 2.81 2.82
CA LEU A 125 2.23 2.29 2.79
C LEU A 125 1.26 3.20 1.99
N GLY A 126 1.37 4.52 2.13
CA GLY A 126 0.58 5.45 1.33
C GLY A 126 0.82 5.33 -0.18
N MET A 127 2.05 4.96 -0.59
CA MET A 127 2.46 4.90 -2.00
C MET A 127 1.96 3.62 -2.67
N VAL A 128 1.93 2.49 -1.95
CA VAL A 128 1.54 1.19 -2.50
C VAL A 128 0.15 1.24 -3.15
N PHE A 129 -0.82 1.96 -2.55
CA PHE A 129 -2.15 2.12 -3.16
C PHE A 129 -2.06 2.70 -4.56
N GLY A 130 -1.32 3.80 -4.72
CA GLY A 130 -1.19 4.47 -6.01
C GLY A 130 -0.39 3.63 -7.02
N CYS A 131 0.64 2.90 -6.56
CA CYS A 131 1.37 1.96 -7.41
C CYS A 131 0.49 0.81 -7.91
N VAL A 132 -0.35 0.23 -7.05
CA VAL A 132 -1.32 -0.82 -7.43
C VAL A 132 -2.37 -0.26 -8.37
N PHE A 133 -2.93 0.91 -8.05
CA PHE A 133 -3.93 1.59 -8.89
C PHE A 133 -3.41 1.87 -10.29
N ALA A 134 -2.14 2.27 -10.43
CA ALA A 134 -1.52 2.52 -11.73
C ALA A 134 -1.56 1.30 -12.67
N PHE A 135 -1.63 0.05 -12.16
CA PHE A 135 -1.82 -1.15 -12.99
C PHE A 135 -3.25 -1.34 -13.51
N LEU A 136 -4.23 -0.80 -12.80
CA LEU A 136 -5.65 -0.89 -13.12
C LEU A 136 -6.09 0.24 -14.06
N GLU A 137 -5.41 1.38 -13.95
CA GLU A 137 -5.64 2.57 -14.75
C GLU A 137 -5.45 2.34 -16.26
N GLY A 138 -6.30 3.00 -17.08
CA GLY A 138 -6.25 2.94 -18.54
C GLY A 138 -7.00 1.76 -19.17
N ARG A 139 -7.76 0.98 -18.38
CA ARG A 139 -8.62 -0.10 -18.86
C ARG A 139 -10.08 0.37 -19.01
N ARG A 140 -10.85 -0.25 -19.92
CA ARG A 140 -12.28 0.06 -20.11
C ARG A 140 -13.14 -0.10 -18.84
N VAL A 141 -12.68 -0.93 -17.90
CA VAL A 141 -13.38 -1.28 -16.65
C VAL A 141 -12.62 -0.79 -15.41
N THR A 142 -11.81 0.27 -15.55
CA THR A 142 -10.97 0.82 -14.46
C THR A 142 -11.79 1.10 -13.20
N GLU A 143 -12.98 1.67 -13.32
CA GLU A 143 -13.84 2.00 -12.17
C GLU A 143 -14.26 0.76 -11.37
N ALA A 144 -14.67 -0.31 -12.06
CA ALA A 144 -15.03 -1.58 -11.41
C ALA A 144 -13.81 -2.22 -10.74
N MET A 145 -12.63 -2.13 -11.35
CA MET A 145 -11.39 -2.64 -10.76
C MET A 145 -10.96 -1.82 -9.54
N ALA A 146 -11.12 -0.50 -9.60
CA ALA A 146 -10.89 0.41 -8.49
C ALA A 146 -11.84 0.14 -7.32
N ALA A 147 -13.12 -0.12 -7.62
CA ALA A 147 -14.10 -0.52 -6.61
C ALA A 147 -13.69 -1.84 -5.93
N GLY A 148 -13.22 -2.83 -6.70
CA GLY A 148 -12.65 -4.07 -6.16
C GLY A 148 -11.44 -3.82 -5.25
N LEU A 149 -10.52 -2.94 -5.65
CA LEU A 149 -9.39 -2.53 -4.82
C LEU A 149 -9.86 -1.85 -3.52
N CYS A 150 -10.83 -0.95 -3.59
CA CYS A 150 -11.39 -0.28 -2.40
C CYS A 150 -12.15 -1.26 -1.48
N ALA A 151 -12.81 -2.28 -2.03
CA ALA A 151 -13.46 -3.33 -1.24
C ALA A 151 -12.46 -4.08 -0.32
N SER A 152 -11.18 -4.15 -0.71
CA SER A 152 -10.13 -4.71 0.14
C SER A 152 -9.98 -3.95 1.46
N PHE A 153 -10.29 -2.65 1.50
CA PHE A 153 -10.18 -1.85 2.72
C PHE A 153 -11.23 -2.27 3.75
N ILE A 154 -12.45 -2.55 3.28
CA ILE A 154 -13.58 -2.96 4.12
C ILE A 154 -13.26 -4.33 4.72
N MET A 155 -12.85 -5.28 3.87
CA MET A 155 -12.50 -6.62 4.33
C MET A 155 -11.30 -6.59 5.27
N ALA A 156 -10.19 -5.97 4.86
CA ALA A 156 -8.98 -5.92 5.67
C ALA A 156 -9.23 -5.22 7.02
N SER A 157 -10.02 -4.13 7.05
CA SER A 157 -10.34 -3.47 8.31
C SER A 157 -11.07 -4.36 9.31
N GLY A 158 -11.88 -5.32 8.84
CA GLY A 158 -12.63 -6.26 9.69
C GLY A 158 -11.89 -7.57 10.01
N THR A 159 -10.96 -8.01 9.16
CA THR A 159 -10.28 -9.31 9.31
C THR A 159 -8.88 -9.24 9.92
N VAL A 160 -8.10 -8.20 9.61
CA VAL A 160 -6.75 -7.99 10.16
C VAL A 160 -6.76 -6.95 11.26
#